data_AF-A0A6N3BLT5-F1
#
_entry.id   AF-A0A6N3BLT5-F1
#
_cell.length_a   1.000
_cell.length_b   1.000
_cell.length_c   1.000
_cell.angle_alpha   90.00
_cell.angle_beta   90.00
_cell.angle_gamma   90.00
#
_symmetry.space_group_name_H-M   'P 1'
#
loop_
_entity.id
_entity.type
_entity.pdbx_description
1 polymer ?
#
loop_
_entity_poly.entity_id
_entity_poly.type
_entity_poly.pdbx_seq_one_letter_code
_entity_poly.pdbx_strand_id
1 'polypeptide(L)'
;MKFLQSLSAQVSLRTQGAILALGLLFIILDALTEPMNPAIDLAWVTVIICGLPLLINSVQSILDHLEIHANFLIVIAMVALIAIGDYHTAAYVGLIVHGGFFLEQLITGDVHYTLDDDMLPTMPTQLVALRQGINNYSSVIVVAVMLLSMGSYALTQNFMHTITLLVILCPCSLELVLVALMMGSLVDENSPTAGLSKEAKQCHLGLLIVSIMFHVAIIGAGVLGSINPVTAAALHGLARLALVYNLKVLNGSLCIA
;
A
#
# COMPACT_ATOMS: atom_id res chain seq x y z
N MET A 1 -11.03 -5.30 24.93
CA MET A 1 -11.90 -4.94 23.79
C MET A 1 -12.21 -3.45 23.74
N LYS A 2 -12.85 -2.84 24.76
CA LYS A 2 -13.11 -1.36 24.78
C LYS A 2 -11.86 -0.48 24.63
N PHE A 3 -10.73 -0.86 25.22
CA PHE A 3 -9.46 -0.12 25.11
C PHE A 3 -8.88 -0.14 23.68
N LEU A 4 -9.00 -1.27 22.97
CA LEU A 4 -8.54 -1.39 21.59
C LEU A 4 -9.48 -0.61 20.64
N GLN A 5 -10.80 -0.73 20.83
CA GLN A 5 -11.79 0.06 20.07
C GLN A 5 -11.58 1.57 20.24
N SER A 6 -11.22 2.05 21.44
CA SER A 6 -10.84 3.45 21.67
C SER A 6 -9.57 3.89 20.91
N LEU A 7 -8.69 2.95 20.55
CA LEU A 7 -7.44 3.22 19.83
C LEU A 7 -7.62 3.21 18.30
N SER A 8 -8.56 2.42 17.76
CA SER A 8 -8.79 2.32 16.30
C SER A 8 -9.97 3.14 15.78
N ALA A 9 -10.98 3.43 16.62
CA ALA A 9 -12.20 4.12 16.18
C ALA A 9 -12.02 5.63 15.89
N GLN A 10 -10.80 6.18 15.98
CA GLN A 10 -10.59 7.60 15.77
C GLN A 10 -9.15 7.94 15.35
N VAL A 11 -8.57 7.20 14.41
CA VAL A 11 -7.34 7.67 13.77
C VAL A 11 -7.74 8.71 12.71
N SER A 12 -8.05 9.92 13.21
CA SER A 12 -8.27 11.10 12.38
C SER A 12 -7.08 11.29 11.43
N LEU A 13 -7.31 11.91 10.28
CA LEU A 13 -6.27 12.29 9.32
C LEU A 13 -5.06 12.95 10.01
N ARG A 14 -5.32 13.76 11.05
CA ARG A 14 -4.30 14.42 11.86
C ARG A 14 -3.41 13.44 12.63
N THR A 15 -3.99 12.36 13.16
CA THR A 15 -3.26 11.33 13.90
C THR A 15 -2.37 10.51 12.97
N GLN A 16 -2.88 10.09 11.80
CA GLN A 16 -2.06 9.39 10.79
C GLN A 16 -0.92 10.27 10.29
N GLY A 17 -1.23 11.54 9.97
CA GLY A 17 -0.22 12.51 9.57
C GLY A 17 0.85 12.74 10.65
N ALA A 18 0.46 12.77 11.93
CA ALA A 18 1.39 12.89 13.05
C ALA A 18 2.30 11.66 13.20
N ILE A 19 1.75 10.44 13.08
CA ILE A 19 2.51 9.20 13.12
C ILE A 19 3.53 9.16 11.97
N LEU A 20 3.09 9.50 10.75
CA LEU A 20 3.97 9.56 9.58
C LEU A 20 5.07 10.61 9.75
N ALA A 21 4.73 11.83 10.18
CA ALA A 21 5.69 12.90 10.41
C ALA A 21 6.71 12.56 11.49
N LEU A 22 6.25 11.92 12.58
CA LEU A 22 7.13 11.48 13.66
C LEU A 22 8.05 10.34 13.20
N GLY A 23 7.54 9.36 12.45
CA GLY A 23 8.35 8.30 11.84
C GLY A 23 9.40 8.85 10.87
N LEU A 24 9.02 9.81 10.02
CA LEU A 24 9.94 10.54 9.15
C LEU A 24 11.02 11.29 9.95
N LEU A 25 10.63 11.96 11.04
CA LEU A 25 11.58 12.66 11.88
C LEU A 25 12.61 11.70 12.48
N PHE A 26 12.17 10.58 13.06
CA PHE A 26 13.07 9.61 13.69
C PHE A 26 13.99 8.91 12.69
N ILE A 27 13.52 8.56 11.50
CA ILE A 27 14.38 7.93 10.48
C ILE A 27 15.41 8.92 9.89
N ILE A 28 15.07 10.21 9.82
CA ILE A 28 16.03 11.25 9.43
C ILE A 28 17.06 11.45 10.54
N LEU A 29 16.63 11.50 11.80
CA LEU A 29 17.54 11.59 12.95
C LEU A 29 18.48 10.38 12.99
N ASP A 30 17.94 9.19 12.77
CA ASP A 30 18.71 7.94 12.68
C ASP A 30 19.84 8.04 11.66
N ALA A 31 19.51 8.42 10.42
CA ALA A 31 20.49 8.63 9.34
C ALA A 31 21.54 9.72 9.66
N LEU A 32 21.20 10.72 10.46
CA LEU A 32 22.14 11.76 10.92
C LEU A 32 23.03 11.27 12.07
N THR A 33 22.52 10.36 12.92
CA THR A 33 23.24 9.83 14.08
C THR A 33 24.07 8.58 13.78
N GLU A 34 23.71 7.80 12.75
CA GLU A 34 24.44 6.63 12.25
C GLU A 34 25.97 6.83 12.16
N PRO A 35 26.49 7.94 11.58
CA PRO A 35 27.94 8.20 11.53
C PRO A 35 28.62 8.35 12.90
N MET A 36 27.84 8.64 13.95
CA MET A 36 28.33 8.82 15.32
C MET A 36 28.30 7.52 16.15
N ASN A 37 27.89 6.40 15.56
CA ASN A 37 27.80 5.08 16.20
C ASN A 37 27.05 5.08 17.54
N PRO A 38 25.75 5.42 17.55
CA PRO A 38 24.95 5.42 18.76
C PRO A 38 24.82 3.99 19.31
N ALA A 39 24.77 3.87 20.65
CA ALA A 39 24.59 2.58 21.31
C ALA A 39 23.20 1.94 21.06
N ILE A 40 22.25 2.73 20.53
CA ILE A 40 20.88 2.36 20.25
C ILE A 40 20.56 2.84 18.83
N ASP A 41 20.29 1.91 17.93
CA ASP A 41 19.81 2.16 16.56
C ASP A 41 18.48 2.94 16.64
N LEU A 42 18.34 4.13 16.06
CA LEU A 42 17.12 4.91 16.24
C LEU A 42 15.98 4.40 15.33
N ALA A 43 16.28 3.54 14.35
CA ALA A 43 15.29 2.92 13.48
C ALA A 43 14.25 2.08 14.23
N TRP A 44 14.59 1.46 15.38
CA TRP A 44 13.59 0.72 16.17
C TRP A 44 12.45 1.62 16.67
N VAL A 45 12.74 2.91 16.92
CA VAL A 45 11.73 3.88 17.34
C VAL A 45 10.72 4.07 16.22
N THR A 46 11.20 4.24 14.98
CA THR A 46 10.36 4.32 13.77
C THR A 46 9.56 3.03 13.56
N VAL A 47 10.17 1.86 13.74
CA VAL A 47 9.47 0.56 13.66
C VAL A 47 8.30 0.49 14.64
N ILE A 48 8.48 0.95 15.88
CA ILE A 48 7.40 0.93 16.87
C ILE A 48 6.32 1.96 16.52
N ILE A 49 6.71 3.18 16.15
CA ILE A 49 5.76 4.26 15.82
C ILE A 49 4.87 3.87 14.65
N CYS A 50 5.45 3.37 13.56
CA CYS A 50 4.70 2.97 12.37
C CYS A 50 4.06 1.58 12.52
N GLY A 51 4.70 0.68 13.27
CA GLY A 51 4.29 -0.72 13.40
C GLY A 51 3.17 -0.99 14.38
N LEU A 52 3.15 -0.28 15.50
CA LEU A 52 2.16 -0.51 16.56
C LEU A 52 0.72 -0.27 16.07
N PRO A 53 0.41 0.81 15.32
CA PRO A 53 -0.92 0.99 14.73
C PRO A 53 -1.33 -0.15 13.79
N LEU A 54 -0.39 -0.65 12.97
CA LEU A 54 -0.64 -1.76 12.05
C LEU A 54 -0.94 -3.06 12.79
N LEU A 55 -0.16 -3.34 13.84
CA LEU A 55 -0.37 -4.49 14.71
C LEU A 55 -1.74 -4.44 15.38
N ILE A 56 -2.09 -3.30 15.97
CA ILE A 56 -3.39 -3.11 16.64
C ILE A 56 -4.54 -3.34 15.66
N ASN A 57 -4.49 -2.70 14.48
CA ASN A 57 -5.52 -2.84 13.45
C ASN A 57 -5.64 -4.29 12.96
N SER A 58 -4.51 -4.98 12.77
CA SER A 58 -4.51 -6.38 12.34
C SER A 58 -5.10 -7.30 13.40
N VAL A 59 -4.74 -7.11 14.68
CA VAL A 59 -5.24 -7.94 15.78
C VAL A 59 -6.73 -7.74 15.99
N GLN A 60 -7.22 -6.50 15.91
CA GLN A 60 -8.64 -6.21 16.03
C GLN A 60 -9.46 -6.81 14.89
N SER A 61 -9.00 -6.70 13.64
CA SER A 61 -9.67 -7.29 12.47
C SER A 61 -9.85 -8.81 12.64
N ILE A 62 -8.82 -9.50 13.15
CA ILE A 62 -8.87 -10.93 13.44
C ILE A 62 -9.80 -11.25 14.61
N LEU A 63 -9.77 -10.47 15.69
CA LEU A 63 -10.56 -10.77 16.89
C LEU A 63 -12.04 -10.43 16.75
N ASP A 64 -12.37 -9.32 16.09
CA ASP A 64 -13.74 -8.81 16.02
C ASP A 64 -14.51 -9.39 14.82
N HIS A 65 -13.81 -9.66 13.70
CA HIS A 65 -14.45 -10.11 12.46
C HIS A 65 -13.98 -11.50 11.98
N LEU A 66 -12.96 -12.09 12.61
CA LEU A 66 -12.31 -13.33 12.16
C LEU A 66 -11.77 -13.26 10.73
N GLU A 67 -11.54 -12.05 10.23
CA GLU A 67 -11.08 -11.77 8.87
C GLU A 67 -9.60 -11.41 8.89
N ILE A 68 -8.86 -11.91 7.90
CA ILE A 68 -7.44 -11.59 7.73
C ILE A 68 -7.35 -10.49 6.68
N HIS A 69 -6.98 -9.29 7.11
CA HIS A 69 -6.78 -8.13 6.24
C HIS A 69 -5.31 -7.94 5.84
N ALA A 70 -5.08 -7.06 4.85
CA ALA A 70 -3.75 -6.71 4.31
C ALA A 70 -2.70 -6.36 5.39
N ASN A 71 -3.13 -5.68 6.46
CA ASN A 71 -2.28 -5.30 7.59
C ASN A 71 -1.53 -6.49 8.21
N PHE A 72 -2.11 -7.68 8.17
CA PHE A 72 -1.51 -8.89 8.73
C PHE A 72 -0.20 -9.29 8.01
N LEU A 73 -0.16 -9.18 6.68
CA LEU A 73 1.04 -9.51 5.90
C LEU A 73 2.19 -8.57 6.25
N ILE A 74 1.90 -7.27 6.38
CA ILE A 74 2.92 -6.27 6.74
C ILE A 74 3.45 -6.52 8.14
N VAL A 75 2.56 -6.80 9.11
CA VAL A 75 2.97 -7.12 10.48
C VAL A 75 3.90 -8.33 10.49
N ILE A 76 3.56 -9.42 9.79
CA ILE A 76 4.43 -10.60 9.69
C ILE A 76 5.76 -10.24 9.02
N ALA A 77 5.73 -9.48 7.92
CA ALA A 77 6.95 -9.06 7.23
C ALA A 77 7.87 -8.23 8.11
N MET A 78 7.33 -7.29 8.89
CA MET A 78 8.12 -6.50 9.83
C MET A 78 8.67 -7.35 10.98
N VAL A 79 7.86 -8.26 11.54
CA VAL A 79 8.34 -9.18 12.58
C VAL A 79 9.48 -10.06 12.04
N ALA A 80 9.38 -10.51 10.78
CA ALA A 80 10.45 -11.27 10.14
C ALA A 80 11.73 -10.44 9.94
N LEU A 81 11.62 -9.16 9.54
CA LEU A 81 12.76 -8.25 9.42
C LEU A 81 13.43 -8.00 10.77
N ILE A 82 12.64 -7.74 11.82
CA ILE A 82 13.10 -7.58 13.19
C ILE A 82 13.82 -8.84 13.67
N ALA A 83 13.29 -10.03 13.38
CA ALA A 83 13.89 -11.31 13.77
C ALA A 83 15.24 -11.56 13.08
N ILE A 84 15.45 -11.03 11.89
CA ILE A 84 16.73 -11.07 11.16
C ILE A 84 17.70 -9.98 11.65
N GLY A 85 17.20 -8.99 12.39
CA GLY A 85 17.97 -7.83 12.88
C GLY A 85 18.06 -6.67 11.89
N ASP A 86 17.24 -6.67 10.83
CA ASP A 86 17.19 -5.59 9.84
C ASP A 86 16.12 -4.55 10.22
N TYR A 87 16.43 -3.73 11.22
CA TYR A 87 15.52 -2.71 11.75
C TYR A 87 15.31 -1.54 10.78
N HIS A 88 16.34 -1.20 9.99
CA HIS A 88 16.28 -0.15 8.98
C HIS A 88 15.27 -0.50 7.88
N THR A 89 15.36 -1.71 7.31
CA THR A 89 14.38 -2.17 6.32
C THR A 89 12.98 -2.25 6.92
N ALA A 90 12.82 -2.73 8.16
CA ALA A 90 11.53 -2.73 8.85
C ALA A 90 10.95 -1.32 9.00
N ALA A 91 11.77 -0.34 9.38
CA ALA A 91 11.37 1.06 9.52
C ALA A 91 10.91 1.64 8.19
N TYR A 92 11.69 1.46 7.12
CA TYR A 92 11.33 1.96 5.79
C TYR A 92 10.06 1.29 5.24
N VAL A 93 9.89 -0.02 5.42
CA VAL A 93 8.67 -0.73 5.03
C VAL A 93 7.45 -0.18 5.78
N GLY A 94 7.56 -0.02 7.11
CA GLY A 94 6.49 0.55 7.92
C GLY A 94 6.12 1.97 7.48
N LEU A 95 7.13 2.79 7.15
CA LEU A 95 6.94 4.16 6.70
C LEU A 95 6.22 4.24 5.34
N ILE A 96 6.62 3.41 4.37
CA ILE A 96 5.98 3.35 3.06
C ILE A 96 4.52 2.93 3.19
N VAL A 97 4.23 1.91 4.00
CA VAL A 97 2.86 1.43 4.23
C VAL A 97 2.01 2.50 4.93
N HIS A 98 2.53 3.13 5.98
CA HIS A 98 1.80 4.18 6.69
C HIS A 98 1.58 5.42 5.83
N GLY A 99 2.54 5.76 4.96
CA GLY A 99 2.38 6.80 3.95
C GLY A 99 1.24 6.50 2.97
N GLY A 100 1.05 5.22 2.60
CA GLY A 100 -0.08 4.77 1.79
C GLY A 100 -1.44 5.03 2.46
N PHE A 101 -1.59 4.64 3.73
CA PHE A 101 -2.82 4.91 4.49
C PHE A 101 -3.12 6.40 4.63
N PHE A 102 -2.09 7.21 4.91
CA PHE A 102 -2.25 8.65 5.00
C PHE A 102 -2.72 9.26 3.68
N LEU A 103 -2.15 8.84 2.55
CA LEU A 103 -2.59 9.26 1.22
C LEU A 103 -4.04 8.85 0.93
N GLU A 104 -4.44 7.64 1.34
CA GLU A 104 -5.82 7.18 1.17
C GLU A 104 -6.81 8.03 1.97
N GLN A 105 -6.50 8.36 3.22
CA GLN A 105 -7.34 9.24 4.03
C GLN A 105 -7.37 10.67 3.49
N LEU A 106 -6.24 11.20 3.00
CA LEU A 106 -6.19 12.52 2.38
C LEU A 106 -7.14 12.64 1.18
N ILE A 107 -7.24 11.57 0.39
CA ILE A 107 -7.95 11.57 -0.88
C ILE A 107 -9.43 11.21 -0.70
N THR A 108 -9.73 10.37 0.29
CA THR A 108 -11.12 10.00 0.59
C THR A 108 -11.82 10.97 1.54
N GLY A 109 -11.06 11.77 2.29
CA GLY A 109 -11.58 12.58 3.38
C GLY A 109 -12.04 11.72 4.57
N ASP A 110 -12.44 12.37 5.66
CA ASP A 110 -13.00 11.71 6.85
C ASP A 110 -14.43 11.14 6.61
N VAL A 111 -14.78 10.77 5.38
CA VAL A 111 -16.13 10.31 5.04
C VAL A 111 -16.26 8.84 5.44
N HIS A 112 -17.01 8.58 6.51
CA HIS A 112 -17.34 7.23 6.94
C HIS A 112 -18.29 6.58 5.92
N TYR A 113 -17.86 5.45 5.34
CA TYR A 113 -18.65 4.63 4.44
C TYR A 113 -19.67 3.82 5.26
N THR A 114 -20.64 4.49 5.85
CA THR A 114 -21.86 3.81 6.29
C THR A 114 -22.70 3.58 5.05
N LEU A 115 -22.96 2.32 4.72
CA LEU A 115 -23.90 1.88 3.68
C LEU A 115 -25.34 2.20 4.12
N ASP A 116 -25.64 3.46 4.44
CA ASP A 116 -27.00 3.97 4.49
C ASP A 116 -27.21 4.74 3.19
N ASP A 117 -28.30 4.39 2.49
CA ASP A 117 -28.64 4.74 1.11
C ASP A 117 -28.77 6.23 0.77
N ASP A 118 -28.30 7.15 1.61
CA ASP A 118 -28.30 8.58 1.31
C ASP A 118 -26.92 9.21 1.51
N MET A 119 -26.41 9.74 0.40
CA MET A 119 -25.23 10.59 0.25
C MET A 119 -23.88 9.89 0.01
N LEU A 120 -23.67 9.53 -1.26
CA LEU A 120 -22.36 9.53 -1.93
C LEU A 120 -22.02 10.97 -2.38
N PRO A 121 -21.21 11.76 -1.66
CA PRO A 121 -20.53 12.86 -2.31
C PRO A 121 -19.14 12.37 -2.76
N THR A 122 -18.91 12.38 -4.07
CA THR A 122 -17.60 12.45 -4.78
C THR A 122 -16.91 11.19 -5.33
N MET A 123 -17.25 9.94 -4.94
CA MET A 123 -16.65 8.75 -5.60
C MET A 123 -17.56 8.11 -6.65
N PRO A 124 -17.05 7.75 -7.84
CA PRO A 124 -17.85 7.04 -8.84
C PRO A 124 -18.20 5.63 -8.37
N THR A 125 -19.44 5.19 -8.62
CA THR A 125 -19.99 3.90 -8.17
C THR A 125 -19.12 2.69 -8.57
N GLN A 126 -18.43 2.77 -9.71
CA GLN A 126 -17.51 1.73 -10.19
C GLN A 126 -16.30 1.53 -9.26
N LEU A 127 -15.78 2.61 -8.67
CA LEU A 127 -14.64 2.54 -7.74
C LEU A 127 -15.04 1.92 -6.41
N VAL A 128 -16.24 2.24 -5.93
CA VAL A 128 -16.79 1.65 -4.70
C VAL A 128 -16.97 0.14 -4.88
N ALA A 129 -17.53 -0.29 -6.01
CA ALA A 129 -17.69 -1.70 -6.33
C ALA A 129 -16.35 -2.43 -6.43
N LEU A 130 -15.33 -1.80 -7.04
CA LEU A 130 -13.98 -2.36 -7.14
C LEU A 130 -13.34 -2.52 -5.75
N ARG A 131 -13.43 -1.49 -4.89
CA ARG A 131 -12.92 -1.52 -3.53
C ARG A 131 -13.57 -2.63 -2.71
N GLN A 132 -14.90 -2.72 -2.77
CA GLN A 132 -15.64 -3.76 -2.06
C GLN A 132 -15.24 -5.16 -2.56
N GLY A 133 -15.05 -5.31 -3.88
CA GLY A 133 -14.53 -6.55 -4.46
C GLY A 133 -13.19 -6.95 -3.85
N ILE A 134 -12.21 -6.03 -3.85
CA ILE A 134 -10.89 -6.28 -3.26
C ILE A 134 -11.01 -6.65 -1.78
N ASN A 135 -11.82 -5.93 -1.02
CA ASN A 135 -12.01 -6.19 0.40
C ASN A 135 -12.63 -7.58 0.66
N ASN A 136 -13.64 -7.96 -0.12
CA ASN A 136 -14.29 -9.28 0.00
C ASN A 136 -13.35 -10.44 -0.33
N TYR A 137 -12.35 -10.22 -1.21
CA TYR A 137 -11.33 -11.23 -1.54
C TYR A 137 -10.05 -11.09 -0.70
N SER A 138 -10.00 -10.16 0.25
CA SER A 138 -8.81 -9.83 1.04
C SER A 138 -8.19 -11.06 1.70
N SER A 139 -9.00 -11.90 2.35
CA SER A 139 -8.55 -13.14 3.00
C SER A 139 -7.93 -14.14 2.01
N VAL A 140 -8.54 -14.32 0.84
CA VAL A 140 -8.04 -15.22 -0.21
C VAL A 140 -6.71 -14.71 -0.76
N ILE A 141 -6.61 -13.40 -1.02
CA ILE A 141 -5.38 -12.76 -1.49
C ILE A 141 -4.28 -12.95 -0.44
N VAL A 142 -4.56 -12.73 0.84
CA VAL A 142 -3.58 -12.88 1.91
C VAL A 142 -3.02 -14.31 1.96
N VAL A 143 -3.89 -15.31 1.94
CA VAL A 143 -3.48 -16.72 1.95
C VAL A 143 -2.67 -17.06 0.70
N ALA A 144 -3.10 -16.61 -0.48
CA ALA A 144 -2.38 -16.84 -1.72
C ALA A 144 -0.97 -16.23 -1.68
N VAL A 145 -0.83 -15.00 -1.18
CA VAL A 145 0.48 -14.33 -1.03
C VAL A 145 1.36 -15.07 -0.04
N MET A 146 0.81 -15.51 1.09
CA MET A 146 1.57 -16.28 2.08
C MET A 146 2.10 -17.59 1.48
N LEU A 147 1.27 -18.32 0.72
CA LEU A 147 1.69 -19.54 0.02
C LEU A 147 2.75 -19.27 -1.06
N LEU A 148 2.60 -18.21 -1.85
CA LEU A 148 3.59 -17.82 -2.85
C LEU A 148 4.93 -17.43 -2.22
N SER A 149 4.89 -16.71 -1.09
CA SER A 149 6.09 -16.32 -0.35
C SER A 149 6.78 -17.54 0.27
N MET A 150 6.04 -18.44 0.92
CA MET A 150 6.56 -19.71 1.42
C MET A 150 7.13 -20.58 0.29
N GLY A 151 6.49 -20.59 -0.89
CA GLY A 151 7.02 -21.25 -2.08
C GLY A 151 8.36 -20.66 -2.51
N SER A 152 8.48 -19.34 -2.56
CA SER A 152 9.75 -18.67 -2.87
C SER A 152 10.85 -19.04 -1.89
N TYR A 153 10.55 -19.13 -0.59
CA TYR A 153 11.51 -19.64 0.39
C TYR A 153 11.95 -21.07 0.07
N ALA A 154 11.01 -21.96 -0.24
CA ALA A 154 11.33 -23.35 -0.57
C ALA A 154 12.27 -23.46 -1.79
N LEU A 155 12.09 -22.61 -2.80
CA LEU A 155 12.91 -22.55 -4.01
C LEU A 155 14.28 -21.87 -3.80
N THR A 156 14.34 -20.79 -3.02
CA THR A 156 15.54 -19.93 -2.92
C THR A 156 16.34 -20.11 -1.62
N GLN A 157 15.75 -20.72 -0.59
CA GLN A 157 16.30 -20.87 0.76
C GLN A 157 16.73 -19.54 1.41
N ASN A 158 16.20 -18.41 0.95
CA ASN A 158 16.55 -17.08 1.43
C ASN A 158 15.34 -16.36 2.05
N PHE A 159 15.47 -15.98 3.33
CA PHE A 159 14.43 -15.25 4.04
C PHE A 159 14.18 -13.85 3.46
N MET A 160 15.18 -13.19 2.91
CA MET A 160 15.00 -11.85 2.33
C MET A 160 14.08 -11.87 1.11
N HIS A 161 14.16 -12.90 0.26
CA HIS A 161 13.27 -13.03 -0.90
C HIS A 161 11.81 -13.26 -0.48
N THR A 162 11.62 -13.99 0.62
CA THR A 162 10.33 -14.28 1.25
C THR A 162 9.69 -12.98 1.75
N ILE A 163 10.47 -12.17 2.48
CA ILE A 163 10.04 -10.87 2.99
C ILE A 163 9.75 -9.89 1.85
N THR A 164 10.63 -9.81 0.86
CA THR A 164 10.41 -8.97 -0.34
C THR A 164 9.07 -9.28 -1.00
N LEU A 165 8.71 -10.56 -1.14
CA LEU A 165 7.41 -10.95 -1.69
C LEU A 165 6.23 -10.63 -0.77
N LEU A 166 6.36 -10.83 0.54
CA LEU A 166 5.32 -10.44 1.50
C LEU A 166 5.01 -8.95 1.40
N VAL A 167 6.04 -8.12 1.25
CA VAL A 167 5.90 -6.66 1.17
C VAL A 167 5.38 -6.22 -0.20
N ILE A 168 5.97 -6.68 -1.31
CA ILE A 168 5.56 -6.27 -2.67
C ILE A 168 4.12 -6.70 -2.99
N LEU A 169 3.78 -7.95 -2.67
CA LEU A 169 2.47 -8.51 -2.99
C LEU A 169 1.40 -8.11 -1.98
N CYS A 170 1.75 -7.36 -0.94
CA CYS A 170 0.77 -6.88 0.02
C CYS A 170 -0.31 -6.03 -0.69
N PRO A 171 -1.61 -6.33 -0.48
CA PRO A 171 -2.70 -5.58 -1.09
C PRO A 171 -2.82 -4.12 -0.61
N CYS A 172 -2.03 -3.68 0.38
CA CYS A 172 -1.90 -2.24 0.68
C CYS A 172 -1.40 -1.43 -0.54
N SER A 173 -0.68 -2.06 -1.48
CA SER A 173 -0.34 -1.41 -2.76
C SER A 173 -1.53 -1.30 -3.73
N LEU A 174 -2.57 -2.14 -3.57
CA LEU A 174 -3.83 -2.09 -4.33
C LEU A 174 -4.72 -0.95 -3.85
N GLU A 175 -4.68 -0.60 -2.56
CA GLU A 175 -5.29 0.64 -2.06
C GLU A 175 -4.67 1.87 -2.73
N LEU A 176 -3.35 1.88 -2.98
CA LEU A 176 -2.70 2.94 -3.77
C LEU A 176 -3.23 3.05 -5.22
N VAL A 177 -3.66 1.93 -5.83
CA VAL A 177 -4.30 1.93 -7.16
C VAL A 177 -5.66 2.60 -7.07
N LEU A 178 -6.45 2.26 -6.05
CA LEU A 178 -7.73 2.88 -5.82
C LEU A 178 -7.57 4.39 -5.60
N VAL A 179 -6.63 4.79 -4.75
CA VAL A 179 -6.26 6.19 -4.48
C VAL A 179 -5.87 6.94 -5.76
N ALA A 180 -5.04 6.31 -6.59
CA ALA A 180 -4.65 6.87 -7.87
C ALA A 180 -5.87 7.01 -8.81
N LEU A 181 -6.71 5.98 -8.92
CA LEU A 181 -7.94 6.03 -9.69
C LEU A 181 -8.91 7.11 -9.18
N MET A 182 -9.01 7.31 -7.86
CA MET A 182 -9.82 8.36 -7.26
C MET A 182 -9.31 9.75 -7.62
N MET A 183 -7.99 9.98 -7.53
CA MET A 183 -7.38 11.24 -7.99
C MET A 183 -7.55 11.45 -9.50
N GLY A 184 -7.71 10.36 -10.26
CA GLY A 184 -8.13 10.37 -11.66
C GLY A 184 -9.58 10.85 -11.82
N SER A 185 -10.52 10.21 -11.12
CA SER A 185 -11.95 10.45 -11.25
C SER A 185 -12.44 11.75 -10.61
N LEU A 186 -11.86 12.20 -9.49
CA LEU A 186 -12.23 13.45 -8.81
C LEU A 186 -11.93 14.71 -9.66
N VAL A 187 -11.15 14.57 -10.72
CA VAL A 187 -10.86 15.65 -11.68
C VAL A 187 -11.56 15.42 -13.03
N ASP A 188 -12.21 14.26 -13.21
CA ASP A 188 -12.82 13.83 -14.46
C ASP A 188 -14.32 13.52 -14.24
N GLU A 189 -15.13 14.58 -14.21
CA GLU A 189 -16.60 14.50 -14.16
C GLU A 189 -17.23 14.12 -15.51
N ASN A 190 -16.47 13.57 -16.48
CA ASN A 190 -17.04 13.17 -17.77
C ASN A 190 -16.37 11.92 -18.38
N SER A 191 -16.63 10.72 -17.84
CA SER A 191 -16.54 9.51 -18.69
C SER A 191 -17.18 8.26 -18.05
N PRO A 192 -18.43 7.92 -18.41
CA PRO A 192 -18.71 6.54 -18.78
C PRO A 192 -17.99 6.28 -20.12
N THR A 193 -17.32 5.14 -20.20
CA THR A 193 -16.46 4.62 -21.28
C THR A 193 -17.11 4.45 -22.67
N ALA A 194 -18.10 5.26 -23.03
CA ALA A 194 -18.88 5.15 -24.25
C ALA A 194 -18.33 5.96 -25.45
N GLY A 195 -17.29 6.80 -25.28
CA GLY A 195 -16.86 7.76 -26.32
C GLY A 195 -15.41 7.66 -26.84
N LEU A 196 -14.57 6.74 -26.37
CA LEU A 196 -13.14 6.75 -26.72
C LEU A 196 -12.88 6.30 -28.18
N SER A 197 -12.10 7.10 -28.93
CA SER A 197 -11.65 6.79 -30.28
C SER A 197 -10.85 5.48 -30.32
N LYS A 198 -10.74 4.86 -31.49
CA LYS A 198 -9.99 3.61 -31.67
C LYS A 198 -8.52 3.78 -31.30
N GLU A 199 -7.93 4.94 -31.57
CA GLU A 199 -6.54 5.25 -31.18
C GLU A 199 -6.38 5.33 -29.65
N ALA A 200 -7.35 5.93 -28.96
CA ALA A 200 -7.30 6.07 -27.50
C ALA A 200 -7.34 4.71 -26.78
N LYS A 201 -8.22 3.80 -27.23
CA LYS A 201 -8.28 2.42 -26.69
C LYS A 201 -6.97 1.67 -26.89
N GLN A 202 -6.32 1.86 -28.04
CA GLN A 202 -5.04 1.24 -28.35
C GLN A 202 -3.90 1.79 -27.46
N CYS A 203 -3.92 3.10 -27.19
CA CYS A 203 -2.95 3.72 -26.27
C CYS A 203 -3.15 3.26 -24.81
N HIS A 204 -4.40 3.21 -24.33
CA HIS A 204 -4.75 2.66 -23.01
C HIS A 204 -4.25 1.22 -22.84
N LEU A 205 -4.51 0.36 -23.84
CA LEU A 205 -4.05 -1.03 -23.82
C LEU A 205 -2.52 -1.12 -23.79
N GLY A 206 -1.83 -0.32 -24.60
CA GLY A 206 -0.37 -0.26 -24.62
C GLY A 206 0.23 0.12 -23.27
N LEU A 207 -0.34 1.13 -22.61
CA LEU A 207 0.13 1.59 -21.30
C LEU A 207 -0.12 0.54 -20.19
N LEU A 208 -1.25 -0.17 -20.24
CA LEU A 208 -1.51 -1.32 -19.35
C LEU A 208 -0.48 -2.43 -19.55
N ILE A 209 -0.16 -2.79 -20.80
CA ILE A 209 0.85 -3.82 -21.10
C ILE A 209 2.21 -3.42 -20.53
N VAL A 210 2.67 -2.17 -20.77
CA VAL A 210 3.94 -1.67 -20.25
C VAL A 210 3.96 -1.70 -18.73
N SER A 211 2.87 -1.29 -18.08
CA SER A 211 2.76 -1.35 -16.62
C SER A 211 2.85 -2.78 -16.09
N ILE A 212 2.12 -3.73 -16.68
CA ILE A 212 2.18 -5.15 -16.29
C ILE A 212 3.61 -5.68 -16.45
N MET A 213 4.29 -5.39 -17.56
CA MET A 213 5.68 -5.79 -17.78
C MET A 213 6.60 -5.26 -16.67
N PHE A 214 6.44 -4.00 -16.28
CA PHE A 214 7.23 -3.41 -15.21
C PHE A 214 6.95 -4.07 -13.86
N HIS A 215 5.69 -4.38 -13.55
CA HIS A 215 5.32 -5.09 -12.33
C HIS A 215 5.92 -6.50 -12.28
N VAL A 216 5.82 -7.26 -13.37
CA VAL A 216 6.42 -8.59 -13.48
C VAL A 216 7.94 -8.51 -13.34
N ALA A 217 8.58 -7.51 -13.94
CA ALA A 217 10.02 -7.29 -13.83
C ALA A 217 10.44 -6.95 -12.39
N ILE A 218 9.70 -6.09 -11.68
CA ILE A 218 9.98 -5.77 -10.26
C ILE A 218 9.81 -7.01 -9.38
N ILE A 219 8.72 -7.76 -9.53
CA ILE A 219 8.46 -8.98 -8.76
C ILE A 219 9.59 -9.99 -9.03
N GLY A 220 9.95 -10.20 -10.29
CA GLY A 220 11.05 -11.07 -10.68
C GLY A 220 12.39 -10.63 -10.10
N ALA A 221 12.71 -9.34 -10.16
CA ALA A 221 13.94 -8.79 -9.58
C ALA A 221 13.96 -8.96 -8.04
N GLY A 222 12.81 -8.82 -7.37
CA GLY A 222 12.69 -9.07 -5.93
C GLY A 222 12.87 -10.54 -5.56
N VAL A 223 12.31 -11.46 -6.34
CA VAL A 223 12.46 -12.92 -6.15
C VAL A 223 13.91 -13.37 -6.41
N LEU A 224 14.58 -12.77 -7.38
CA LEU A 224 15.97 -13.06 -7.71
C LEU A 224 16.97 -12.36 -6.76
N GLY A 225 16.48 -11.56 -5.80
CA GLY A 225 17.33 -10.83 -4.86
C GLY A 225 18.11 -9.67 -5.47
N SER A 226 17.76 -9.24 -6.68
CA SER A 226 18.43 -8.11 -7.36
C SER A 226 18.11 -6.76 -6.75
N ILE A 227 17.00 -6.66 -6.01
CA ILE A 227 16.54 -5.45 -5.33
C ILE A 227 16.08 -5.79 -3.92
N ASN A 228 16.31 -4.88 -2.98
CA ASN A 228 15.89 -5.03 -1.59
C ASN A 228 14.36 -4.83 -1.44
N PRO A 229 13.75 -5.27 -0.32
CA PRO A 229 12.31 -5.15 -0.09
C PRO A 229 11.78 -3.72 -0.24
N VAL A 230 12.52 -2.73 0.27
CA VAL A 230 12.13 -1.32 0.28
C VAL A 230 12.04 -0.78 -1.15
N THR A 231 13.11 -0.95 -1.92
CA THR A 231 13.21 -0.50 -3.31
C THR A 231 12.16 -1.18 -4.16
N ALA A 232 11.92 -2.47 -3.95
CA ALA A 232 10.94 -3.21 -4.72
C ALA A 232 9.50 -2.74 -4.41
N ALA A 233 9.16 -2.53 -3.14
CA ALA A 233 7.87 -1.98 -2.74
C ALA A 233 7.65 -0.57 -3.29
N ALA A 234 8.67 0.29 -3.19
CA ALA A 234 8.62 1.66 -3.71
C ALA A 234 8.45 1.69 -5.23
N LEU A 235 9.25 0.93 -5.98
CA LEU A 235 9.15 0.85 -7.45
C LEU A 235 7.78 0.31 -7.89
N HIS A 236 7.28 -0.71 -7.20
CA HIS A 236 5.95 -1.27 -7.48
C HIS A 236 4.84 -0.25 -7.24
N GLY A 237 4.90 0.54 -6.16
CA GLY A 237 3.98 1.66 -5.92
C GLY A 237 4.08 2.76 -6.97
N LEU A 238 5.31 3.20 -7.30
CA LEU A 238 5.57 4.23 -8.31
C LEU A 238 5.09 3.82 -9.71
N ALA A 239 5.24 2.55 -10.08
CA ALA A 239 4.76 2.02 -11.36
C ALA A 239 3.25 2.19 -11.53
N ARG A 240 2.49 1.99 -10.44
CA ARG A 240 1.03 2.15 -10.41
C ARG A 240 0.64 3.61 -10.52
N LEU A 241 1.30 4.48 -9.76
CA LEU A 241 1.07 5.91 -9.82
C LEU A 241 1.38 6.47 -11.21
N ALA A 242 2.49 6.04 -11.82
CA ALA A 242 2.87 6.42 -13.17
C ALA A 242 1.83 5.97 -14.20
N LEU A 243 1.32 4.73 -14.12
CA LEU A 243 0.25 4.24 -15.00
C LEU A 243 -0.96 5.17 -14.92
N VAL A 244 -1.47 5.44 -13.72
CA VAL A 244 -2.66 6.28 -13.55
C VAL A 244 -2.42 7.72 -14.02
N TYR A 245 -1.27 8.31 -13.68
CA TYR A 245 -0.94 9.66 -14.13
C TYR A 245 -0.93 9.75 -15.66
N ASN A 246 -0.29 8.80 -16.33
CA ASN A 246 -0.26 8.74 -17.80
C ASN A 246 -1.66 8.55 -18.40
N LEU A 247 -2.50 7.69 -17.81
CA LEU A 247 -3.89 7.52 -18.22
C LEU A 247 -4.69 8.84 -18.09
N LYS A 248 -4.48 9.58 -17.00
CA LYS A 248 -5.15 10.88 -16.78
C LYS A 248 -4.71 11.94 -17.77
N VAL A 249 -3.41 12.09 -17.99
CA VAL A 249 -2.85 13.05 -18.97
C VAL A 249 -3.35 12.74 -20.38
N LEU A 250 -3.41 11.45 -20.74
CA LEU A 250 -3.93 10.99 -22.01
C LEU A 250 -5.42 11.32 -22.17
N ASN A 251 -6.24 11.06 -21.15
CA ASN A 251 -7.68 11.36 -21.18
C ASN A 251 -7.93 12.87 -21.31
N GLY A 252 -7.18 13.70 -20.57
CA GLY A 252 -7.26 15.16 -20.66
C GLY A 252 -6.86 15.69 -22.04
N SER A 253 -5.88 15.08 -22.69
CA SER A 253 -5.41 15.49 -24.03
C SER A 253 -6.40 15.10 -25.14
N LEU A 254 -7.10 13.98 -24.99
CA LEU A 254 -8.11 13.51 -25.93
C LEU A 254 -9.45 14.27 -25.82
N CYS A 255 -9.78 14.85 -24.67
CA CYS A 255 -10.95 15.71 -24.51
C CYS A 255 -10.79 17.13 -25.09
N ILE A 256 -9.55 17.55 -25.42
CA ILE A 256 -9.25 18.88 -25.99
C ILE A 256 -9.14 18.83 -27.52
N ALA A 257 -9.03 17.64 -28.12
CA ALA A 257 -8.92 17.41 -29.56
C ALA A 257 -10.27 17.07 -30.21
#